data_AF-A0A520BB07-F1
#
_entry.id   AF-A0A520BB07-F1
#
_cell.length_a   1.000
_cell.length_b   1.000
_cell.length_c   1.000
_cell.angle_alpha   90.00
_cell.angle_beta   90.00
_cell.angle_gamma   90.00
#
_symmetry.space_group_name_H-M   'P 1'
#
loop_
_entity.id
_entity.type
_entity.pdbx_description
1 polymer ?
#
loop_
_entity_poly.entity_id
_entity_poly.type
_entity_poly.pdbx_seq_one_letter_code
_entity_poly.pdbx_strand_id
1 'polypeptide(L)' 'DYFVFGHRHLPLEIKLNERSTYINIGEWLNFNSYGVFDGEKMRLEYFEK' A
#
# COMPACT_ATOMS: atom_id res chain seq x y z
N ASP A 1 3.80 12.88 -0.63
CA ASP A 1 3.26 12.54 0.70
C ASP A 1 2.41 11.29 0.64
N TYR A 2 2.38 10.53 1.74
CA TYR A 2 1.67 9.25 1.81
C TYR A 2 0.82 9.15 3.07
N PHE A 3 -0.40 8.62 2.92
CA PHE A 3 -1.22 8.15 4.01
C PHE A 3 -1.24 6.63 3.98
N VAL A 4 -0.60 5.98 4.95
CA VAL A 4 -0.45 4.51 4.99
C VAL A 4 -1.31 3.93 6.10
N PHE A 5 -2.21 3.02 5.75
CA PHE A 5 -3.15 2.35 6.66
C PHE A 5 -3.20 0.85 6.41
N GLY A 6 -3.88 0.13 7.30
CA GLY A 6 -4.29 -1.26 7.11
C GLY A 6 -5.73 -1.46 7.57
N HIS A 7 -5.98 -2.53 8.33
CA HIS A 7 -7.26 -2.89 8.98
C HIS A 7 -8.43 -3.24 8.04
N ARG A 8 -8.48 -2.71 6.82
CA ARG A 8 -9.55 -2.99 5.86
C ARG A 8 -9.39 -4.32 5.13
N HIS A 9 -8.24 -4.99 5.28
CA HIS A 9 -7.90 -6.25 4.59
C HIS A 9 -7.95 -6.17 3.06
N LEU A 10 -7.99 -4.95 2.49
CA LEU A 10 -8.09 -4.71 1.05
C LEU A 10 -6.88 -3.89 0.59
N PRO A 11 -6.03 -4.43 -0.29
CA PRO A 11 -4.92 -3.68 -0.84
C PRO A 11 -5.43 -2.56 -1.76
N LEU A 12 -5.06 -1.32 -1.47
CA LEU A 12 -5.50 -0.14 -2.23
C LEU A 12 -4.35 0.84 -2.39
N GLU A 13 -4.19 1.37 -3.61
CA GLU A 13 -3.31 2.50 -3.91
C GLU A 13 -4.10 3.54 -4.70
N ILE A 14 -4.35 4.70 -4.07
CA ILE A 14 -5.25 5.72 -4.61
C ILE A 14 -4.56 7.08 -4.55
N LYS A 15 -4.44 7.74 -5.71
CA LYS A 15 -3.97 9.13 -5.77
C LYS A 15 -5.08 10.05 -5.24
N LEU A 16 -4.83 10.72 -4.12
CA LEU A 16 -5.81 11.64 -3.51
C LEU A 16 -5.78 13.01 -4.18
N ASN A 17 -4.58 13.48 -4.56
CA ASN A 17 -4.35 14.73 -5.28
C ASN A 17 -2.98 14.67 -5.97
N GLU A 18 -2.49 15.80 -6.49
CA GLU A 18 -1.20 15.87 -7.19
C GLU A 18 0.02 15.45 -6.34
N ARG A 19 -0.05 15.58 -5.01
CA ARG A 19 1.07 15.41 -4.08
C ARG A 19 0.92 14.25 -3.09
N SER A 20 -0.30 13.76 -2.88
CA SER A 20 -0.61 12.78 -1.83
C SER A 20 -1.24 11.50 -2.37
N THR A 21 -0.76 10.36 -1.87
CA THR A 21 -1.28 9.02 -2.18
C THR A 21 -1.75 8.33 -0.91
N TYR A 22 -2.94 7.74 -0.98
CA TYR A 22 -3.46 6.82 0.02
C TYR A 22 -3.03 5.40 -0.30
N ILE A 23 -2.51 4.70 0.70
CA ILE A 23 -2.15 3.28 0.63
C ILE A 23 -2.85 2.54 1.77
N ASN A 24 -3.62 1.51 1.45
CA ASN A 24 -4.08 0.51 2.41
C ASN A 24 -3.32 -0.78 2.13
N ILE A 25 -2.52 -1.25 3.08
CA ILE A 25 -1.95 -2.59 2.97
C ILE A 25 -3.06 -3.61 3.21
N GLY A 26 -3.16 -4.59 2.31
CA GLY A 26 -4.09 -5.70 2.46
C GLY A 26 -3.67 -6.66 3.56
N GLU A 27 -4.09 -7.90 3.42
CA GLU A 27 -3.81 -8.97 4.38
C GLU A 27 -3.04 -10.13 3.72
N TRP A 28 -2.58 -11.09 4.53
CA TRP A 28 -1.61 -12.11 4.10
C TRP A 28 -2.22 -13.48 3.80
N LEU A 29 -3.53 -13.67 3.96
CA LEU A 29 -4.21 -14.92 3.63
C LEU A 29 -4.54 -14.98 2.13
N ASN A 30 -4.98 -13.87 1.51
CA ASN A 30 -5.41 -13.87 0.11
C ASN A 30 -4.50 -13.01 -0.77
N PHE A 31 -4.06 -11.85 -0.28
CA PHE A 31 -3.33 -10.89 -1.13
C PHE A 31 -1.82 -10.98 -0.99
N ASN A 32 -1.29 -11.39 0.16
CA ASN A 32 0.15 -11.35 0.45
C ASN A 32 0.78 -9.98 0.12
N SER A 33 0.00 -8.90 0.30
CA SER A 33 0.42 -7.54 -0.04
C SER A 33 1.20 -6.90 1.10
N TYR A 34 2.18 -6.07 0.77
CA TYR A 34 3.01 -5.36 1.73
C TYR A 34 3.45 -4.01 1.18
N GLY A 35 3.75 -3.07 2.08
CA GLY A 35 4.26 -1.76 1.71
C GLY A 35 5.80 -1.76 1.66
N VAL A 36 6.38 -1.16 0.62
CA VAL A 36 7.82 -0.90 0.52
C VAL A 36 8.09 0.60 0.47
N PHE A 37 8.90 1.10 1.40
CA PHE A 37 9.46 2.45 1.36
C PHE A 37 10.97 2.36 1.08
N ASP A 38 11.43 2.99 0.01
CA ASP A 38 12.85 2.96 -0.39
C ASP A 38 13.67 4.18 0.08
N GLY A 39 13.06 5.06 0.88
CA GLY A 39 13.65 6.33 1.30
C GLY A 39 13.13 7.54 0.50
N GLU A 40 12.53 7.32 -0.67
CA GLU A 40 11.97 8.37 -1.52
C GLU A 40 10.49 8.12 -1.86
N LYS A 41 10.12 6.87 -2.14
CA LYS A 41 8.80 6.47 -2.62
C LYS A 41 8.25 5.28 -1.84
N MET A 42 6.95 5.35 -1.58
CA MET A 42 6.16 4.25 -1.05
C MET A 42 5.46 3.51 -2.19
N ARG A 43 5.48 2.18 -2.17
CA ARG A 43 4.79 1.28 -3.12
C ARG A 43 4.03 0.19 -2.39
N LEU A 44 2.92 -0.26 -2.98
CA LEU A 44 2.21 -1.46 -2.55
C LEU A 44 2.63 -2.64 -3.45
N GLU A 45 3.33 -3.61 -2.86
CA GLU A 45 3.87 -4.78 -3.55
C GLU A 45 3.14 -6.04 -3.10
N TYR A 46 3.29 -7.12 -3.87
CA TYR A 46 2.65 -8.41 -3.64
C TYR A 46 3.71 -9.51 -3.64
N PHE A 47 3.61 -10.45 -2.70
CA PHE A 47 4.49 -11.60 -2.66
C PHE A 47 3.83 -12.76 -3.40
N GLU A 48 4.44 -13.18 -4.51
CA GLU A 48 4.08 -14.36 -5.28
C GLU A 48 5.14 -15.45 -5.06
N LYS A 49 4.68 -16.70 -4.88
CA LYS A 49 5.54 -17.86 -4.58
C LYS A 49 5.94 -18.61 -5.84
#